data_AF-A0A2Y9C4P7-F1
#
_entry.id   AF-A0A2Y9C4P7-F1
#
_cell.length_a   1.000
_cell.length_b   1.000
_cell.length_c   1.000
_cell.angle_alpha   90.00
_cell.angle_beta   90.00
_cell.angle_gamma   90.00
#
_symmetry.space_group_name_H-M   'P 1'
#
loop_
_entity.id
_entity.type
_entity.pdbx_description
1 polymer ?
#
loop_
_entity_poly.entity_id
_entity_poly.type
_entity_poly.pdbx_seq_one_letter_code
_entity_poly.pdbx_strand_id
1 'polypeptide(L)' 'MKNNKNKDENSNNNLAIGISLGLLFGLLWDNLALGLALGVAIGSLSKSYKKK' A
#
# COMPACT_ATOMS: atom_id res chain seq x y z
N MET A 1 4.89 7.16 34.46
CA MET A 1 4.95 7.85 33.15
C MET A 1 4.11 7.06 32.16
N LYS A 2 3.20 7.71 31.43
CA LYS A 2 2.07 7.10 30.69
C LYS A 2 2.57 6.36 29.44
N ASN A 3 2.40 5.04 29.39
CA ASN A 3 2.77 4.18 28.27
C ASN A 3 2.01 4.59 27.00
N ASN A 4 2.69 5.23 26.04
CA ASN A 4 2.14 5.50 24.72
C ASN A 4 2.33 4.27 23.83
N LYS A 5 1.39 3.32 23.94
CA LYS A 5 1.15 2.28 22.93
C LYS A 5 0.16 2.84 21.91
N ASN A 6 0.61 3.59 20.91
CA ASN A 6 -0.19 3.81 19.70
C ASN A 6 0.40 2.98 18.57
N LYS A 7 0.01 1.71 18.60
CA LYS A 7 0.44 0.64 17.72
C LYS A 7 -0.59 0.50 16.59
N ASP A 8 -0.91 1.62 15.94
CA ASP A 8 -1.92 1.68 14.87
C ASP A 8 -1.28 1.78 13.47
N GLU A 9 -0.05 1.33 13.36
CA GLU A 9 0.76 1.37 12.13
C GLU A 9 0.39 0.24 11.16
N ASN A 10 -0.27 -0.82 11.63
CA ASN A 10 -0.31 -2.09 10.90
C ASN A 10 -1.41 -2.24 9.82
N SER A 11 -2.41 -1.35 9.77
CA SER A 11 -3.52 -1.52 8.82
C SER A 11 -3.42 -0.67 7.54
N ASN A 12 -2.54 0.33 7.51
CA ASN A 12 -2.42 1.25 6.37
C ASN A 12 -1.08 1.14 5.63
N ASN A 13 -0.06 0.54 6.26
CA ASN A 13 1.28 0.43 5.68
C ASN A 13 1.30 -0.39 4.39
N ASN A 14 0.46 -1.43 4.25
CA ASN A 14 0.49 -2.27 3.06
C ASN A 14 -0.05 -1.57 1.80
N LEU A 15 -0.99 -0.64 1.98
CA LEU A 15 -1.53 0.17 0.89
C LEU A 15 -0.53 1.25 0.47
N ALA A 16 0.16 1.86 1.43
CA ALA A 16 1.24 2.80 1.18
C ALA A 16 2.44 2.13 0.47
N ILE A 17 2.79 0.89 0.85
CA ILE A 17 3.81 0.08 0.17
C ILE A 17 3.38 -0.23 -1.27
N GLY A 18 2.13 -0.66 -1.48
CA GLY A 18 1.61 -0.98 -2.81
C GLY A 18 1.61 0.21 -3.76
N ILE A 19 1.19 1.39 -3.28
CA ILE A 19 1.22 2.63 -4.05
C ILE A 19 2.67 3.07 -4.32
N SER A 20 3.56 3.03 -3.31
CA SER A 20 4.96 3.45 -3.48
C SER A 20 5.71 2.57 -4.48
N LEU A 21 5.53 1.25 -4.41
CA LEU A 21 6.10 0.34 -5.40
C LEU A 21 5.46 0.53 -6.79
N GLY A 22 4.14 0.65 -6.87
CA GLY A 22 3.44 0.85 -8.13
C GLY A 22 3.84 2.14 -8.84
N LEU A 23 4.03 3.22 -8.10
CA LEU A 23 4.56 4.48 -8.61
C LEU A 23 6.00 4.32 -9.11
N LEU A 24 6.88 3.67 -8.35
CA LEU A 24 8.27 3.48 -8.74
C LEU A 24 8.40 2.63 -10.02
N PHE A 25 7.67 1.53 -10.10
CA PHE A 25 7.65 0.67 -11.30
C PHE A 25 6.95 1.34 -12.49
N GLY A 26 5.91 2.14 -12.25
CA GLY A 26 5.20 2.88 -13.28
C GLY A 26 6.05 4.00 -13.89
N LEU A 27 6.85 4.69 -13.06
CA LEU A 27 7.83 5.67 -13.53
C LEU A 27 8.97 4.99 -14.31
N LEU A 28 9.42 3.81 -13.88
CA LEU A 28 10.49 3.08 -14.57
C LEU A 28 10.12 2.64 -15.99
N TRP A 29 8.84 2.34 -16.23
CA TRP A 29 8.36 1.84 -17.52
C TRP A 29 7.83 2.96 -18.43
N ASP A 30 7.92 4.22 -18.02
CA ASP A 30 7.16 5.35 -18.60
C ASP A 30 5.65 5.05 -18.73
N ASN A 31 5.16 4.12 -17.91
CA ASN A 31 3.79 3.63 -17.94
C ASN A 31 3.21 3.64 -16.54
N LEU A 32 3.10 4.86 -16.02
CA LEU A 32 2.64 5.14 -14.66
C LEU A 32 1.27 4.54 -14.40
N ALA A 33 0.39 4.55 -15.39
CA ALA A 33 -0.95 3.97 -15.29
C ALA A 33 -0.90 2.47 -14.95
N LEU A 34 0.00 1.71 -15.60
CA LEU A 34 0.14 0.27 -15.38
C LEU A 34 0.73 -0.03 -13.99
N GLY A 35 1.79 0.69 -13.61
CA GLY A 35 2.42 0.53 -12.29
C GLY A 35 1.49 0.90 -11.14
N LEU A 36 0.78 2.02 -11.25
CA LEU A 36 -0.16 2.51 -10.22
C LEU A 36 -1.41 1.62 -10.15
N ALA A 37 -1.93 1.14 -11.30
CA ALA A 37 -3.05 0.19 -11.34
C ALA A 37 -2.70 -1.13 -10.66
N LEU A 38 -1.51 -1.69 -10.91
CA LEU A 38 -1.03 -2.90 -10.23
C LEU A 38 -0.79 -2.66 -8.73
N GLY A 39 -0.16 -1.54 -8.38
CA GLY A 39 0.13 -1.18 -6.99
C GLY A 39 -1.13 -0.97 -6.14
N VAL A 40 -2.13 -0.27 -6.70
CA VAL A 40 -3.44 -0.06 -6.06
C VAL A 40 -4.24 -1.35 -6.04
N ALA A 41 -4.24 -2.16 -7.11
CA ALA A 41 -4.94 -3.44 -7.11
C ALA A 41 -4.40 -4.37 -6.02
N ILE A 42 -3.08 -4.50 -5.86
CA ILE A 42 -2.44 -5.33 -4.84
C ILE A 42 -2.65 -4.74 -3.42
N GLY A 43 -2.45 -3.43 -3.25
CA GLY A 43 -2.64 -2.75 -1.96
C GLY A 43 -4.10 -2.76 -1.49
N SER A 44 -5.05 -2.59 -2.41
CA SER A 44 -6.50 -2.66 -2.16
C SER A 44 -6.95 -4.08 -1.89
N LEU A 45 -6.46 -5.06 -2.67
CA LEU A 45 -6.79 -6.47 -2.47
C LEU A 45 -6.36 -6.93 -1.07
N SER A 46 -5.19 -6.52 -0.60
CA SER A 46 -4.75 -6.81 0.76
C SER A 46 -5.67 -6.24 1.85
N LYS A 47 -6.31 -5.09 1.60
CA LYS A 47 -7.31 -4.52 2.51
C LYS A 47 -8.63 -5.30 2.48
N SER A 48 -9.01 -5.84 1.33
CA SER A 48 -10.19 -6.72 1.18
C SER A 48 -10.05 -8.07 1.90
N TYR A 49 -8.83 -8.62 2.02
CA TYR A 49 -8.60 -9.85 2.77
C TYR A 49 -8.68 -9.68 4.30
N LYS A 50 -8.71 -8.44 4.82
CA LYS A 50 -8.96 -8.15 6.25
C LYS A 50 -10.46 -8.11 6.56
N LYS A 51 -11.21 -9.10 6.08
CA LYS A 51 -12.58 -9.41 6.52
C LYS A 51 -12.88 -10.90 6.35
N LYS A 52 -12.24 -11.74 7.16
CA LYS A 52 -12.86 -12.95 7.71
C LYS A 52 -12.18 -13.38 9.00
#